data_AF-A0AB94INP4-F1
#
_entry.id   AF-A0AB94INP4-F1
#
_cell.length_a   1.000
_cell.length_b   1.000
_cell.length_c   1.000
_cell.angle_alpha   90.00
_cell.angle_beta   90.00
_cell.angle_gamma   90.00
#
_symmetry.space_group_name_H-M   'P 1'
#
loop_
_entity.id
_entity.type
_entity.pdbx_description
1 polymer ?
#
loop_
_entity_poly.entity_id
_entity_poly.type
_entity_poly.pdbx_seq_one_letter_code
_entity_poly.pdbx_strand_id
1 'polypeptide(L)'
;MKSKTIILSTVCTVFFGTATAFASSDAAIVPTIEKKEKSGSTASEKPHPVFTWNSNLVPVSSVLHPGSAKGAGMVTAPLQQIDQIMNQAISEKVMPGAVAFVARGGTIVKHTAYGKSAQYTDGKFTEMENPVSMKEDTIFDLASISKIFTATAVMVLYEQGLFALDDPVAKYIPEFAANGKENVTIRQLLTHTSGFVSWIPLYSQGNSRDERLQLVFRQPLKNPPGTAYEYSDLNMITLGALVERLSGKRQDVFVKEHITGPLGMKDTMYNPPASLKKRIAATEFQATPNRGLVWGEVHDENAWSLDGVAGHAGVFSTAEDLAKLTYIFINDGKYGGKRILKPATIKLLLENQNERFPGDDHGLGWELGQGWYMDALSEGTYSFGHTGYTGTSIVVSPNNKTIAILLTNRVHPSRNTVSTNQTRRLFARQVADAIPVSIPGKDSAWFAGYGDQVNRVMEAPLNLKKDAKLTFSTWYMTEFGWDFGNVEIFQNGAWKKLTELTGTSNGWEKKEVIIPKDAEKLRFVYKTDTATNGRGWYVLNPKLDSSVLKFSSNEWELRNY
;
A
#
# COMPACT_ATOMS: atom_id res chain seq x y z
N MET A 1 -37.93 58.66 39.97
CA MET A 1 -39.40 58.85 39.76
C MET A 1 -39.62 59.25 38.31
N LYS A 2 -40.54 58.57 37.59
CA LYS A 2 -41.11 58.95 36.27
C LYS A 2 -40.08 59.14 35.13
N SER A 3 -40.41 59.07 33.84
CA SER A 3 -41.41 58.37 33.04
C SER A 3 -41.26 58.86 31.59
N LYS A 4 -40.77 58.00 30.70
CA LYS A 4 -41.37 57.65 29.39
C LYS A 4 -42.19 58.71 28.56
N THR A 5 -41.85 58.74 27.25
CA THR A 5 -42.72 59.01 26.06
C THR A 5 -43.06 60.51 25.83
N ILE A 6 -43.18 61.11 24.63
CA ILE A 6 -44.07 60.89 23.45
C ILE A 6 -43.45 61.66 22.22
N ILE A 7 -43.19 61.02 21.07
CA ILE A 7 -43.92 61.03 19.76
C ILE A 7 -44.24 62.42 19.14
N LEU A 8 -43.90 62.61 17.85
CA LEU A 8 -44.76 63.34 16.90
C LEU A 8 -44.63 62.75 15.47
N SER A 9 -45.63 62.97 14.61
CA SER A 9 -45.90 62.22 13.37
C SER A 9 -46.33 63.12 12.20
N THR A 10 -46.09 62.71 10.94
CA THR A 10 -46.67 63.30 9.71
C THR A 10 -46.36 62.39 8.48
N VAL A 11 -47.21 62.15 7.46
CA VAL A 11 -48.68 61.92 7.35
C VAL A 11 -49.02 61.40 5.92
N CYS A 12 -49.99 60.47 5.76
CA CYS A 12 -50.74 60.11 4.52
C CYS A 12 -49.97 59.64 3.24
N THR A 13 -50.50 58.96 2.20
CA THR A 13 -51.84 58.44 1.73
C THR A 13 -51.58 57.44 0.54
N VAL A 14 -52.38 56.43 0.13
CA VAL A 14 -53.55 55.69 0.68
C VAL A 14 -54.00 54.49 -0.24
N PHE A 15 -54.66 53.45 0.32
CA PHE A 15 -55.61 52.45 -0.31
C PHE A 15 -55.20 51.51 -1.50
N PHE A 16 -55.84 50.34 -1.76
CA PHE A 16 -56.95 49.56 -1.14
C PHE A 16 -56.88 48.04 -1.51
N GLY A 17 -57.51 47.16 -0.73
CA GLY A 17 -58.09 45.86 -1.18
C GLY A 17 -57.31 44.56 -0.85
N THR A 18 -57.60 43.78 0.22
CA THR A 18 -58.67 42.76 0.40
C THR A 18 -58.55 41.50 -0.49
N ALA A 19 -58.68 40.25 -0.03
CA ALA A 19 -58.82 39.71 1.34
C ALA A 19 -58.66 38.14 1.36
N THR A 20 -58.82 37.56 2.57
CA THR A 20 -59.13 36.15 2.91
C THR A 20 -58.04 35.08 2.85
N ALA A 21 -58.20 34.09 3.74
CA ALA A 21 -57.26 33.01 4.07
C ALA A 21 -57.99 31.66 4.11
N PHE A 22 -57.26 30.54 4.04
CA PHE A 22 -57.23 29.44 5.03
C PHE A 22 -56.61 28.16 4.46
N ALA A 23 -55.84 27.45 5.30
CA ALA A 23 -55.54 26.00 5.25
C ALA A 23 -54.80 25.44 3.99
N SER A 24 -53.99 24.38 4.06
CA SER A 24 -53.39 23.63 5.18
C SER A 24 -52.25 22.73 4.65
N SER A 25 -51.56 22.04 5.56
CA SER A 25 -50.74 20.83 5.37
C SER A 25 -49.28 20.94 4.88
N ASP A 26 -48.47 20.15 5.59
CA ASP A 26 -47.27 19.41 5.20
C ASP A 26 -45.87 20.05 5.08
N ALA A 27 -45.01 19.55 5.99
CA ALA A 27 -43.58 19.28 5.87
C ALA A 27 -42.64 20.37 5.33
N ALA A 28 -41.85 20.95 6.24
CA ALA A 28 -40.69 21.76 5.89
C ALA A 28 -39.61 20.91 5.19
N ILE A 29 -39.52 21.02 3.87
CA ILE A 29 -38.45 20.42 3.06
C ILE A 29 -37.19 21.28 3.18
N VAL A 30 -36.12 20.69 3.72
CA VAL A 30 -34.75 21.26 3.67
C VAL A 30 -34.24 21.15 2.23
N PRO A 31 -33.72 22.23 1.60
CA PRO A 31 -33.25 22.17 0.22
C PRO A 31 -31.92 21.42 0.12
N THR A 32 -31.98 20.18 -0.36
CA THR A 32 -30.81 19.41 -0.80
C THR A 32 -30.23 20.01 -2.08
N ILE A 33 -28.97 20.45 -2.05
CA ILE A 33 -28.23 20.88 -3.25
C ILE A 33 -27.46 19.68 -3.81
N GLU A 34 -28.19 18.71 -4.35
CA GLU A 34 -27.66 17.83 -5.39
C GLU A 34 -27.92 18.48 -6.74
N LYS A 35 -26.85 18.88 -7.44
CA LYS A 35 -27.00 19.29 -8.85
C LYS A 35 -27.24 18.04 -9.70
N LYS A 36 -28.50 17.85 -10.13
CA LYS A 36 -28.83 17.00 -11.28
C LYS A 36 -27.88 17.28 -12.44
N GLU A 37 -27.30 16.24 -13.00
CA GLU A 37 -26.66 16.32 -14.31
C GLU A 37 -27.70 16.80 -15.34
N LYS A 38 -27.33 17.84 -16.11
CA LYS A 38 -28.09 18.24 -17.29
C LYS A 38 -27.44 17.67 -18.53
N SER A 39 -28.19 16.86 -19.26
CA SER A 39 -27.84 16.43 -20.60
C SER A 39 -27.75 17.61 -21.56
N GLY A 40 -26.78 17.57 -22.47
CA GLY A 40 -26.78 18.37 -23.71
C GLY A 40 -26.21 19.78 -23.63
N SER A 41 -24.87 19.90 -23.76
CA SER A 41 -24.25 21.05 -24.44
C SER A 41 -22.84 20.66 -24.91
N THR A 42 -22.52 20.99 -26.16
CA THR A 42 -21.25 20.67 -26.83
C THR A 42 -20.11 21.54 -26.30
N ALA A 43 -19.57 21.20 -25.14
CA ALA A 43 -18.30 21.72 -24.65
C ALA A 43 -17.13 20.87 -25.21
N SER A 44 -16.05 21.53 -25.61
CA SER A 44 -14.81 20.91 -26.09
C SER A 44 -14.29 19.87 -25.09
N GLU A 45 -14.54 18.57 -25.34
CA GLU A 45 -13.85 17.47 -24.68
C GLU A 45 -12.39 17.45 -25.12
N LYS A 46 -11.55 18.27 -24.45
CA LYS A 46 -10.12 17.96 -24.41
C LYS A 46 -10.01 16.62 -23.70
N PRO A 47 -9.50 15.55 -24.35
CA PRO A 47 -9.36 14.27 -23.68
C PRO A 47 -8.45 14.48 -22.47
N HIS A 48 -8.95 14.17 -21.28
CA HIS A 48 -8.12 14.21 -20.08
C HIS A 48 -6.89 13.32 -20.32
N PRO A 49 -5.67 13.78 -19.94
CA PRO A 49 -4.46 13.01 -20.14
C PRO A 49 -4.60 11.64 -19.47
N VAL A 50 -4.43 10.57 -20.26
CA VAL A 50 -4.34 9.22 -19.72
C VAL A 50 -2.98 9.11 -19.04
N PHE A 51 -2.96 9.21 -17.71
CA PHE A 51 -1.76 9.08 -16.91
C PHE A 51 -1.36 7.62 -16.83
N THR A 52 -0.60 7.18 -17.82
CA THR A 52 -0.14 5.80 -17.97
C THR A 52 0.94 5.42 -16.96
N TRP A 53 1.29 4.13 -16.94
CA TRP A 53 2.37 3.57 -16.15
C TRP A 53 3.68 4.30 -16.43
N ASN A 54 4.38 4.70 -15.37
CA ASN A 54 5.64 5.45 -15.38
C ASN A 54 5.57 6.75 -16.20
N SER A 55 4.38 7.36 -16.25
CA SER A 55 4.19 8.70 -16.77
C SER A 55 4.71 9.74 -15.78
N ASN A 56 5.77 10.46 -16.16
CA ASN A 56 6.32 11.60 -15.42
C ASN A 56 5.34 12.79 -15.24
N LEU A 57 4.09 12.66 -15.72
CA LEU A 57 3.09 13.72 -15.78
C LEU A 57 1.98 13.59 -14.72
N VAL A 58 1.99 12.57 -13.86
CA VAL A 58 0.96 12.42 -12.80
C VAL A 58 1.03 13.63 -11.86
N PRO A 59 0.01 14.51 -11.81
CA PRO A 59 0.03 15.66 -10.92
C PRO A 59 -0.08 15.19 -9.47
N VAL A 60 0.68 15.82 -8.59
CA VAL A 60 0.65 15.55 -7.14
C VAL A 60 -0.01 16.76 -6.47
N SER A 61 -1.19 16.56 -5.90
CA SER A 61 -1.87 17.60 -5.11
C SER A 61 -1.13 17.86 -3.79
N SER A 62 -1.43 18.97 -3.10
CA SER A 62 -0.84 19.26 -1.79
C SER A 62 -1.39 18.41 -0.64
N VAL A 63 -2.59 17.82 -0.81
CA VAL A 63 -3.33 17.02 0.18
C VAL A 63 -4.13 15.94 -0.51
N LEU A 64 -4.38 14.83 0.18
CA LEU A 64 -5.29 13.79 -0.29
C LEU A 64 -6.73 14.34 -0.36
N HIS A 65 -7.46 14.00 -1.41
CA HIS A 65 -8.86 14.36 -1.59
C HIS A 65 -9.63 13.25 -2.33
N PRO A 66 -10.93 13.05 -2.09
CA PRO A 66 -11.76 12.15 -2.91
C PRO A 66 -11.77 12.54 -4.40
N GLY A 67 -11.97 11.54 -5.26
CA GLY A 67 -12.24 11.76 -6.69
C GLY A 67 -12.51 10.44 -7.44
N SER A 68 -12.64 10.53 -8.76
CA SER A 68 -12.93 9.36 -9.59
C SER A 68 -11.65 8.70 -10.11
N ALA A 69 -11.70 7.39 -10.36
CA ALA A 69 -10.62 6.64 -11.00
C ALA A 69 -10.16 7.31 -12.32
N LYS A 70 -11.11 7.70 -13.19
CA LYS A 70 -10.84 8.45 -14.43
C LYS A 70 -10.09 9.76 -14.18
N GLY A 71 -10.43 10.50 -13.11
CA GLY A 71 -9.73 11.74 -12.73
C GLY A 71 -8.28 11.52 -12.32
N ALA A 72 -7.98 10.38 -11.70
CA ALA A 72 -6.62 9.94 -11.35
C ALA A 72 -5.88 9.22 -12.50
N GLY A 73 -6.46 9.19 -13.70
CA GLY A 73 -5.92 8.44 -14.84
C GLY A 73 -5.90 6.92 -14.63
N MET A 74 -6.87 6.38 -13.88
CA MET A 74 -7.01 4.97 -13.55
C MET A 74 -8.30 4.36 -14.12
N VAL A 75 -8.28 3.05 -14.34
CA VAL A 75 -9.38 2.23 -14.85
C VAL A 75 -10.24 1.75 -13.68
N THR A 76 -11.56 1.91 -13.78
CA THR A 76 -12.49 1.57 -12.69
C THR A 76 -12.63 0.07 -12.45
N ALA A 77 -12.61 -0.75 -13.51
CA ALA A 77 -12.97 -2.17 -13.41
C ALA A 77 -12.02 -2.99 -12.51
N PRO A 78 -10.68 -2.87 -12.57
CA PRO A 78 -9.79 -3.52 -11.61
C PRO A 78 -10.02 -3.07 -10.16
N LEU A 79 -10.29 -1.77 -9.94
CA LEU A 79 -10.60 -1.24 -8.59
C LEU A 79 -11.91 -1.80 -8.01
N GLN A 80 -12.85 -2.23 -8.86
CA GLN A 80 -14.08 -2.93 -8.44
C GLN A 80 -13.83 -4.41 -8.15
N GLN A 81 -12.90 -5.08 -8.85
CA GLN A 81 -12.53 -6.48 -8.55
C GLN A 81 -11.95 -6.64 -7.13
N ILE A 82 -11.36 -5.58 -6.55
CA ILE A 82 -10.95 -5.55 -5.13
C ILE A 82 -12.12 -5.92 -4.21
N ASP A 83 -13.36 -5.50 -4.50
CA ASP A 83 -14.53 -5.83 -3.67
C ASP A 83 -14.78 -7.33 -3.63
N GLN A 84 -14.59 -8.03 -4.76
CA GLN A 84 -14.74 -9.48 -4.84
C GLN A 84 -13.64 -10.19 -4.06
N ILE A 85 -12.37 -9.74 -4.20
CA ILE A 85 -11.22 -10.31 -3.47
C ILE A 85 -11.38 -10.16 -1.96
N MET A 86 -11.82 -8.99 -1.46
CA MET A 86 -12.05 -8.78 -0.03
C MET A 86 -13.19 -9.65 0.49
N ASN A 87 -14.32 -9.70 -0.21
CA ASN A 87 -15.48 -10.52 0.20
C ASN A 87 -15.17 -12.02 0.17
N GLN A 88 -14.41 -12.50 -0.82
CA GLN A 88 -13.94 -13.88 -0.89
C GLN A 88 -13.00 -14.21 0.28
N ALA A 89 -11.99 -13.38 0.55
CA ALA A 89 -11.06 -13.63 1.64
C ALA A 89 -11.74 -13.60 3.03
N ILE A 90 -12.83 -12.84 3.19
CA ILE A 90 -13.67 -12.87 4.39
C ILE A 90 -14.52 -14.16 4.46
N SER A 91 -15.12 -14.60 3.35
CA SER A 91 -15.92 -15.85 3.33
C SER A 91 -15.05 -17.10 3.56
N GLU A 92 -13.81 -17.08 3.08
CA GLU A 92 -12.77 -18.09 3.33
C GLU A 92 -12.13 -17.99 4.72
N LYS A 93 -12.57 -17.03 5.56
CA LYS A 93 -12.08 -16.79 6.94
C LYS A 93 -10.58 -16.48 7.04
N VAL A 94 -10.00 -15.88 5.99
CA VAL A 94 -8.62 -15.34 6.01
C VAL A 94 -8.55 -14.15 7.00
N MET A 95 -9.60 -13.34 7.07
CA MET A 95 -9.80 -12.29 8.08
C MET A 95 -11.30 -12.03 8.34
N PRO A 96 -11.69 -11.52 9.52
CA PRO A 96 -13.07 -11.07 9.77
C PRO A 96 -13.48 -9.79 9.02
N GLY A 97 -12.53 -8.90 8.75
CA GLY A 97 -12.80 -7.66 8.02
C GLY A 97 -11.56 -6.89 7.57
N ALA A 98 -11.77 -5.91 6.70
CA ALA A 98 -10.72 -5.14 6.06
C ALA A 98 -11.14 -3.69 5.75
N VAL A 99 -10.17 -2.80 5.62
CA VAL A 99 -10.30 -1.50 4.93
C VAL A 99 -9.28 -1.46 3.80
N ALA A 100 -9.77 -1.30 2.58
CA ALA A 100 -8.94 -1.11 1.38
C ALA A 100 -8.94 0.37 0.98
N PHE A 101 -7.75 0.95 0.81
CA PHE A 101 -7.54 2.34 0.45
C PHE A 101 -6.57 2.45 -0.72
N VAL A 102 -6.93 3.24 -1.72
CA VAL A 102 -6.13 3.49 -2.93
C VAL A 102 -6.19 4.96 -3.28
N ALA A 103 -5.02 5.59 -3.42
CA ALA A 103 -4.90 6.95 -3.90
C ALA A 103 -3.80 7.07 -4.96
N ARG A 104 -3.98 7.95 -5.94
CA ARG A 104 -2.97 8.26 -6.97
C ARG A 104 -2.93 9.75 -7.27
N GLY A 105 -1.73 10.33 -7.25
CA GLY A 105 -1.54 11.78 -7.44
C GLY A 105 -2.22 12.67 -6.38
N GLY A 106 -2.65 12.08 -5.26
CA GLY A 106 -3.46 12.73 -4.24
C GLY A 106 -4.97 12.56 -4.38
N THR A 107 -5.45 11.98 -5.49
CA THR A 107 -6.85 11.59 -5.62
C THR A 107 -7.08 10.23 -4.98
N ILE A 108 -7.90 10.17 -3.93
CA ILE A 108 -8.41 8.93 -3.33
C ILE A 108 -9.46 8.37 -4.28
N VAL A 109 -9.17 7.20 -4.87
CA VAL A 109 -10.05 6.50 -5.84
C VAL A 109 -10.76 5.30 -5.23
N LYS A 110 -10.29 4.83 -4.08
CA LYS A 110 -10.97 3.81 -3.27
C LYS A 110 -10.68 4.06 -1.79
N HIS A 111 -11.72 4.02 -0.98
CA HIS A 111 -11.68 3.89 0.47
C HIS A 111 -12.94 3.07 0.77
N THR A 112 -12.79 1.84 1.26
CA THR A 112 -13.94 0.92 1.39
C THR A 112 -13.69 -0.05 2.55
N ALA A 113 -14.72 -0.27 3.36
CA ALA A 113 -14.69 -1.18 4.50
C ALA A 113 -15.52 -2.45 4.25
N TYR A 114 -15.04 -3.57 4.77
CA TYR A 114 -15.62 -4.91 4.56
C TYR A 114 -15.65 -5.70 5.86
N GLY A 115 -16.70 -6.50 6.06
CA GLY A 115 -16.79 -7.46 7.17
C GLY A 115 -16.92 -6.80 8.56
N LYS A 116 -16.24 -7.38 9.54
CA LYS A 116 -16.36 -7.06 10.97
C LYS A 116 -15.04 -6.59 11.58
N SER A 117 -15.07 -5.49 12.32
CA SER A 117 -13.93 -5.02 13.14
C SER A 117 -13.81 -5.80 14.46
N ALA A 118 -14.92 -6.33 14.97
CA ALA A 118 -14.95 -7.33 16.05
C ALA A 118 -16.13 -8.30 15.81
N GLN A 119 -15.85 -9.60 15.83
CA GLN A 119 -16.82 -10.67 15.53
C GLN A 119 -16.90 -11.76 16.61
N TYR A 120 -15.80 -12.04 17.30
CA TYR A 120 -15.67 -13.21 18.16
C TYR A 120 -15.22 -12.83 19.58
N THR A 121 -15.66 -13.58 20.59
CA THR A 121 -15.31 -13.34 22.00
C THR A 121 -14.06 -14.12 22.44
N ASP A 122 -13.75 -15.24 21.79
CA ASP A 122 -12.67 -16.15 22.19
C ASP A 122 -11.95 -16.80 20.99
N GLY A 123 -10.83 -17.48 21.29
CA GLY A 123 -10.03 -18.22 20.31
C GLY A 123 -10.68 -19.51 19.79
N LYS A 124 -11.91 -19.83 20.23
CA LYS A 124 -12.73 -20.94 19.71
C LYS A 124 -13.71 -20.46 18.64
N PHE A 125 -13.63 -19.19 18.24
CA PHE A 125 -14.53 -18.55 17.27
C PHE A 125 -15.99 -18.50 17.77
N THR A 126 -16.20 -18.38 19.09
CA THR A 126 -17.52 -18.07 19.66
C THR A 126 -17.95 -16.68 19.18
N GLU A 127 -19.06 -16.58 18.44
CA GLU A 127 -19.54 -15.30 17.92
C GLU A 127 -20.00 -14.36 19.03
N MET A 128 -19.73 -13.07 18.85
CA MET A 128 -20.29 -12.00 19.68
C MET A 128 -21.79 -11.88 19.47
N GLU A 129 -22.55 -11.67 20.54
CA GLU A 129 -23.98 -11.30 20.47
C GLU A 129 -24.20 -10.02 19.63
N ASN A 130 -23.24 -9.08 19.70
CA ASN A 130 -23.30 -7.79 19.01
C ASN A 130 -21.98 -7.52 18.22
N PRO A 131 -21.77 -8.17 17.05
CA PRO A 131 -20.56 -7.97 16.23
C PRO A 131 -20.47 -6.55 15.66
N VAL A 132 -19.30 -5.93 15.78
CA VAL A 132 -19.05 -4.57 15.27
C VAL A 132 -18.72 -4.63 13.79
N SER A 133 -19.53 -3.98 12.94
CA SER A 133 -19.24 -3.85 11.51
C SER A 133 -18.02 -2.96 11.27
N MET A 134 -17.19 -3.36 10.30
CA MET A 134 -16.04 -2.58 9.85
C MET A 134 -16.49 -1.24 9.25
N LYS A 135 -15.68 -0.19 9.46
CA LYS A 135 -15.89 1.16 8.92
C LYS A 135 -14.60 1.70 8.30
N GLU A 136 -14.74 2.65 7.38
CA GLU A 136 -13.61 3.34 6.72
C GLU A 136 -12.69 4.07 7.71
N ASP A 137 -13.24 4.53 8.84
CA ASP A 137 -12.54 5.18 9.95
C ASP A 137 -12.12 4.22 11.06
N THR A 138 -12.17 2.89 10.84
CA THR A 138 -11.71 1.92 11.84
C THR A 138 -10.22 2.09 12.08
N ILE A 139 -9.86 2.13 13.36
CA ILE A 139 -8.50 2.23 13.84
C ILE A 139 -7.94 0.80 14.00
N PHE A 140 -6.82 0.51 13.39
CA PHE A 140 -6.15 -0.80 13.47
C PHE A 140 -4.87 -0.70 14.28
N ASP A 141 -4.56 -1.74 15.05
CA ASP A 141 -3.17 -1.99 15.46
C ASP A 141 -2.35 -2.31 14.20
N LEU A 142 -1.33 -1.49 13.96
CA LEU A 142 -0.49 -1.57 12.78
C LEU A 142 0.59 -2.65 12.85
N ALA A 143 0.83 -3.23 14.04
CA ALA A 143 1.94 -4.12 14.31
C ALA A 143 3.25 -3.55 13.74
N SER A 144 3.97 -4.31 12.91
CA SER A 144 5.29 -3.92 12.38
C SER A 144 5.31 -2.68 11.49
N ILE A 145 4.19 -2.20 10.92
CA ILE A 145 4.16 -0.90 10.23
C ILE A 145 4.55 0.25 11.18
N SER A 146 4.43 0.07 12.51
CA SER A 146 4.96 1.00 13.52
C SER A 146 6.44 1.34 13.31
N LYS A 147 7.24 0.41 12.77
CA LYS A 147 8.66 0.59 12.47
C LYS A 147 8.92 1.81 11.58
N ILE A 148 8.00 2.11 10.67
CA ILE A 148 8.08 3.28 9.77
C ILE A 148 8.01 4.60 10.54
N PHE A 149 7.20 4.67 11.60
CA PHE A 149 7.12 5.86 12.45
C PHE A 149 8.43 6.05 13.23
N THR A 150 9.03 4.96 13.72
CA THR A 150 10.31 4.98 14.42
C THR A 150 11.46 5.35 13.48
N ALA A 151 11.54 4.75 12.29
CA ALA A 151 12.53 5.12 11.28
C ALA A 151 12.39 6.58 10.84
N THR A 152 11.16 7.07 10.63
CA THR A 152 10.90 8.49 10.34
C THR A 152 11.34 9.39 11.51
N ALA A 153 11.07 9.02 12.77
CA ALA A 153 11.49 9.78 13.94
C ALA A 153 13.02 9.84 14.10
N VAL A 154 13.70 8.71 13.86
CA VAL A 154 15.17 8.62 13.81
C VAL A 154 15.71 9.54 12.72
N MET A 155 15.11 9.55 11.52
CA MET A 155 15.55 10.44 10.43
C MET A 155 15.23 11.92 10.65
N VAL A 156 14.22 12.26 11.46
CA VAL A 156 14.01 13.65 11.94
C VAL A 156 15.15 14.09 12.87
N LEU A 157 15.64 13.21 13.75
CA LEU A 157 16.78 13.49 14.64
C LEU A 157 18.12 13.55 13.86
N TYR A 158 18.27 12.73 12.82
CA TYR A 158 19.38 12.84 11.86
C TYR A 158 19.39 14.21 11.18
N GLU A 159 18.23 14.71 10.73
CA GLU A 159 18.14 16.04 10.12
C GLU A 159 18.43 17.22 11.07
N GLN A 160 18.31 16.98 12.38
CA GLN A 160 18.71 17.92 13.44
C GLN A 160 20.22 17.84 13.75
N GLY A 161 20.96 16.92 13.13
CA GLY A 161 22.42 16.77 13.27
C GLY A 161 22.86 16.08 14.57
N LEU A 162 21.97 15.35 15.25
CA LEU A 162 22.28 14.73 16.54
C LEU A 162 23.17 13.48 16.41
N PHE A 163 23.18 12.83 15.24
CA PHE A 163 24.04 11.69 14.91
C PHE A 163 24.30 11.60 13.40
N ALA A 164 25.38 10.91 13.02
CA ALA A 164 25.59 10.39 11.67
C ALA A 164 25.13 8.91 11.61
N LEU A 165 24.59 8.46 10.47
CA LEU A 165 24.05 7.10 10.34
C LEU A 165 25.05 5.98 10.70
N ASP A 166 26.34 6.23 10.47
CA ASP A 166 27.42 5.28 10.74
C ASP A 166 28.08 5.49 12.12
N ASP A 167 27.53 6.37 12.96
CA ASP A 167 27.90 6.41 14.39
C ASP A 167 27.52 5.09 15.09
N PRO A 168 28.39 4.56 15.97
CA PRO A 168 28.04 3.44 16.83
C PRO A 168 26.90 3.82 17.79
N VAL A 169 25.92 2.93 17.97
CA VAL A 169 24.79 3.13 18.91
C VAL A 169 25.31 3.33 20.34
N ALA A 170 26.40 2.65 20.70
CA ALA A 170 27.13 2.76 21.96
C ALA A 170 27.55 4.20 22.33
N LYS A 171 27.74 5.09 21.34
CA LYS A 171 28.05 6.51 21.55
C LYS A 171 26.94 7.26 22.31
N TYR A 172 25.70 6.80 22.17
CA TYR A 172 24.50 7.46 22.70
C TYR A 172 23.81 6.63 23.80
N ILE A 173 23.91 5.31 23.69
CA ILE A 173 23.44 4.34 24.67
C ILE A 173 24.65 3.51 25.12
N PRO A 174 25.49 4.00 26.06
CA PRO A 174 26.72 3.31 26.47
C PRO A 174 26.49 1.89 26.98
N GLU A 175 25.35 1.63 27.59
CA GLU A 175 24.96 0.30 28.07
C GLU A 175 24.67 -0.73 26.94
N PHE A 176 24.58 -0.27 25.68
CA PHE A 176 24.51 -1.10 24.49
C PHE A 176 25.87 -1.71 24.09
N ALA A 177 26.98 -1.14 24.59
CA ALA A 177 28.35 -1.62 24.38
C ALA A 177 28.62 -2.91 25.19
N ALA A 178 27.92 -3.98 24.83
CA ALA A 178 27.99 -5.27 25.47
C ALA A 178 27.88 -6.39 24.43
N ASN A 179 28.59 -7.50 24.66
CA ASN A 179 28.50 -8.73 23.88
C ASN A 179 28.73 -8.52 22.36
N GLY A 180 29.74 -7.73 21.99
CA GLY A 180 30.18 -7.54 20.60
C GLY A 180 29.45 -6.43 19.83
N LYS A 181 28.70 -5.56 20.53
CA LYS A 181 27.86 -4.51 19.94
C LYS A 181 28.47 -3.11 19.97
N GLU A 182 29.73 -3.00 20.38
CA GLU A 182 30.45 -1.73 20.58
C GLU A 182 30.52 -0.90 19.29
N ASN A 183 30.57 -1.58 18.13
CA ASN A 183 30.68 -0.97 16.80
C ASN A 183 29.41 -1.10 15.94
N VAL A 184 28.28 -1.58 16.49
CA VAL A 184 27.01 -1.67 15.74
C VAL A 184 26.49 -0.25 15.47
N THR A 185 26.23 0.08 14.21
CA THR A 185 25.83 1.43 13.79
C THR A 185 24.32 1.63 13.74
N ILE A 186 23.89 2.90 13.76
CA ILE A 186 22.48 3.27 13.64
C ILE A 186 21.90 2.81 12.28
N ARG A 187 22.70 2.88 11.21
CA ARG A 187 22.36 2.32 9.88
C ARG A 187 22.09 0.81 9.95
N GLN A 188 22.93 0.05 10.66
CA GLN A 188 22.77 -1.40 10.77
C GLN A 188 21.50 -1.79 11.55
N LEU A 189 21.06 -0.97 12.51
CA LEU A 189 19.75 -1.15 13.13
C LEU A 189 18.62 -0.90 12.12
N LEU A 190 18.65 0.24 11.40
CA LEU A 190 17.62 0.65 10.43
C LEU A 190 17.47 -0.30 9.23
N THR A 191 18.50 -1.06 8.90
CA THR A 191 18.55 -1.95 7.72
C THR A 191 18.47 -3.44 8.06
N HIS A 192 18.28 -3.77 9.34
CA HIS A 192 18.26 -5.15 9.84
C HIS A 192 19.56 -5.96 9.60
N THR A 193 20.70 -5.28 9.66
CA THR A 193 22.04 -5.88 9.46
C THR A 193 22.95 -5.82 10.69
N SER A 194 22.41 -5.52 11.87
CA SER A 194 23.15 -5.42 13.14
C SER A 194 23.74 -6.73 13.66
N GLY A 195 23.21 -7.86 13.20
CA GLY A 195 23.54 -9.20 13.71
C GLY A 195 22.74 -9.66 14.92
N PHE A 196 21.73 -8.90 15.37
CA PHE A 196 20.80 -9.37 16.41
C PHE A 196 20.01 -10.62 15.96
N VAL A 197 19.57 -11.42 16.93
CA VAL A 197 18.47 -12.38 16.73
C VAL A 197 17.18 -11.65 16.36
N SER A 198 16.29 -12.29 15.62
CA SER A 198 15.01 -11.71 15.24
C SER A 198 14.15 -11.23 16.43
N TRP A 199 14.06 -12.03 17.49
CA TRP A 199 13.14 -11.78 18.61
C TRP A 199 13.57 -12.50 19.90
N ILE A 200 13.21 -11.94 21.05
CA ILE A 200 13.25 -12.60 22.38
C ILE A 200 11.96 -12.30 23.16
N PRO A 201 11.49 -13.17 24.07
CA PRO A 201 10.26 -12.95 24.82
C PRO A 201 10.49 -11.95 25.96
N LEU A 202 10.49 -10.65 25.69
CA LEU A 202 10.64 -9.60 26.72
C LEU A 202 9.46 -9.59 27.68
N TYR A 203 8.25 -9.95 27.23
CA TYR A 203 7.05 -9.96 28.07
C TYR A 203 7.12 -10.95 29.24
N SER A 204 7.96 -11.99 29.15
CA SER A 204 8.17 -12.98 30.23
C SER A 204 9.46 -12.73 31.02
N GLN A 205 10.15 -11.62 30.77
CA GLN A 205 11.44 -11.28 31.38
C GLN A 205 11.44 -9.85 31.94
N GLY A 206 12.16 -9.63 33.03
CA GLY A 206 12.22 -8.33 33.71
C GLY A 206 10.89 -7.91 34.35
N ASN A 207 10.97 -7.01 35.32
CA ASN A 207 9.84 -6.53 36.12
C ASN A 207 9.39 -5.12 35.71
N SER A 208 10.22 -4.40 34.96
CA SER A 208 9.98 -3.02 34.50
C SER A 208 10.35 -2.84 33.03
N ARG A 209 9.86 -1.75 32.43
CA ARG A 209 10.26 -1.32 31.08
C ARG A 209 11.77 -1.14 30.96
N ASP A 210 12.39 -0.51 31.95
CA ASP A 210 13.83 -0.24 31.93
C ASP A 210 14.65 -1.53 32.03
N GLU A 211 14.25 -2.49 32.88
CA GLU A 211 14.87 -3.82 32.92
C GLU A 211 14.75 -4.53 31.56
N ARG A 212 13.60 -4.45 30.89
CA ARG A 212 13.39 -5.03 29.55
C ARG A 212 14.25 -4.37 28.48
N LEU A 213 14.42 -3.05 28.52
CA LEU A 213 15.37 -2.35 27.63
C LEU A 213 16.82 -2.78 27.91
N GLN A 214 17.22 -2.94 29.17
CA GLN A 214 18.55 -3.47 29.52
C GLN A 214 18.76 -4.90 29.02
N LEU A 215 17.71 -5.74 28.98
CA LEU A 215 17.80 -7.07 28.35
C LEU A 215 18.07 -6.97 26.84
N VAL A 216 17.39 -6.07 26.12
CA VAL A 216 17.66 -5.82 24.69
C VAL A 216 19.10 -5.32 24.48
N PHE A 217 19.55 -4.35 25.28
CA PHE A 217 20.90 -3.79 25.17
C PHE A 217 21.99 -4.81 25.50
N ARG A 218 21.71 -5.79 26.37
CA ARG A 218 22.64 -6.87 26.74
C ARG A 218 22.51 -8.12 25.86
N GLN A 219 21.47 -8.24 25.03
CA GLN A 219 21.28 -9.40 24.16
C GLN A 219 22.53 -9.62 23.29
N PRO A 220 23.14 -10.82 23.28
CA PRO A 220 24.24 -11.15 22.38
C PRO A 220 23.82 -11.12 20.91
N LEU A 221 24.77 -10.79 20.04
CA LEU A 221 24.59 -10.96 18.60
C LEU A 221 24.63 -12.44 18.20
N LYS A 222 23.88 -12.78 17.16
CA LYS A 222 23.90 -14.08 16.47
C LYS A 222 24.90 -14.10 15.33
N ASN A 223 25.04 -12.98 14.62
CA ASN A 223 25.97 -12.79 13.51
C ASN A 223 26.87 -11.57 13.78
N PRO A 224 28.09 -11.49 13.22
CA PRO A 224 28.86 -10.25 13.24
C PRO A 224 28.11 -9.09 12.55
N PRO A 225 28.26 -7.83 13.00
CA PRO A 225 27.56 -6.70 12.40
C PRO A 225 27.90 -6.51 10.92
N GLY A 226 26.86 -6.33 10.09
CA GLY A 226 26.98 -6.11 8.65
C GLY A 226 27.26 -7.36 7.81
N THR A 227 27.28 -8.57 8.39
CA THR A 227 27.57 -9.81 7.63
C THR A 227 26.33 -10.63 7.26
N ALA A 228 25.16 -10.32 7.82
CA ALA A 228 23.90 -10.99 7.51
C ALA A 228 22.73 -10.02 7.68
N TYR A 229 21.68 -10.19 6.87
CA TYR A 229 20.36 -9.64 7.12
C TYR A 229 19.58 -10.56 8.09
N GLU A 230 18.96 -9.99 9.10
CA GLU A 230 17.99 -10.69 9.96
C GLU A 230 16.94 -9.70 10.47
N TYR A 231 15.72 -9.80 9.94
CA TYR A 231 14.59 -9.00 10.40
C TYR A 231 14.39 -9.19 11.91
N SER A 232 14.50 -8.08 12.65
CA SER A 232 14.70 -8.10 14.10
C SER A 232 14.02 -6.93 14.80
N ASP A 233 13.14 -7.25 15.74
CA ASP A 233 12.46 -6.24 16.57
C ASP A 233 13.41 -5.54 17.52
N LEU A 234 14.52 -6.18 17.89
CA LEU A 234 15.51 -5.64 18.83
C LEU A 234 16.22 -4.41 18.27
N ASN A 235 16.44 -4.36 16.95
CA ASN A 235 16.93 -3.16 16.26
C ASN A 235 15.99 -1.98 16.51
N MET A 236 14.71 -2.21 16.26
CA MET A 236 13.70 -1.16 16.26
C MET A 236 13.37 -0.72 17.70
N ILE A 237 13.33 -1.63 18.67
CA ILE A 237 13.26 -1.28 20.10
C ILE A 237 14.44 -0.41 20.52
N THR A 238 15.66 -0.75 20.09
CA THR A 238 16.87 0.05 20.37
C THR A 238 16.79 1.43 19.73
N LEU A 239 16.31 1.55 18.49
CA LEU A 239 16.07 2.82 17.80
C LEU A 239 14.98 3.66 18.50
N GLY A 240 13.96 3.03 19.06
CA GLY A 240 12.97 3.70 19.92
C GLY A 240 13.63 4.33 21.15
N ALA A 241 14.44 3.57 21.88
CA ALA A 241 15.20 4.10 23.02
C ALA A 241 16.22 5.19 22.62
N LEU A 242 16.79 5.12 21.41
CA LEU A 242 17.67 6.17 20.87
C LEU A 242 16.90 7.47 20.63
N VAL A 243 15.67 7.40 20.09
CA VAL A 243 14.78 8.57 19.95
C VAL A 243 14.53 9.22 21.31
N GLU A 244 14.25 8.43 22.34
CA GLU A 244 14.01 8.93 23.70
C GLU A 244 15.26 9.57 24.32
N ARG A 245 16.42 8.89 24.21
CA ARG A 245 17.71 9.34 24.73
C ARG A 245 18.17 10.66 24.10
N LEU A 246 17.95 10.84 22.80
CA LEU A 246 18.40 12.03 22.06
C LEU A 246 17.42 13.20 22.12
N SER A 247 16.10 12.93 22.21
CA SER A 247 15.08 14.00 22.24
C SER A 247 14.65 14.42 23.65
N GLY A 248 14.93 13.60 24.67
CA GLY A 248 14.40 13.77 26.02
C GLY A 248 12.89 13.53 26.14
N LYS A 249 12.24 12.97 25.11
CA LYS A 249 10.79 12.74 25.04
C LYS A 249 10.51 11.26 24.78
N ARG A 250 9.49 10.71 25.45
CA ARG A 250 8.99 9.34 25.20
C ARG A 250 8.54 9.23 23.73
N GLN A 251 8.75 8.07 23.09
CA GLN A 251 8.65 7.93 21.62
C GLN A 251 7.25 8.32 21.08
N ASP A 252 6.18 8.04 21.82
CA ASP A 252 4.80 8.43 21.49
C ASP A 252 4.62 9.96 21.41
N VAL A 253 5.21 10.69 22.36
CA VAL A 253 5.24 12.17 22.38
C VAL A 253 6.03 12.71 21.20
N PHE A 254 7.23 12.18 20.95
CA PHE A 254 8.08 12.65 19.85
C PHE A 254 7.41 12.43 18.48
N VAL A 255 6.89 11.23 18.23
CA VAL A 255 6.15 10.90 16.99
C VAL A 255 4.92 11.80 16.84
N LYS A 256 4.21 12.10 17.93
CA LYS A 256 3.05 12.99 17.90
C LYS A 256 3.41 14.43 17.53
N GLU A 257 4.44 14.99 18.14
CA GLU A 257 4.83 16.39 17.93
C GLU A 257 5.52 16.63 16.58
N HIS A 258 6.34 15.68 16.11
CA HIS A 258 7.16 15.87 14.91
C HIS A 258 6.61 15.20 13.65
N ILE A 259 5.67 14.23 13.76
CA ILE A 259 5.12 13.50 12.62
C ILE A 259 3.60 13.60 12.56
N THR A 260 2.85 12.96 13.47
CA THR A 260 1.39 12.79 13.28
C THR A 260 0.60 14.08 13.47
N GLY A 261 0.99 14.93 14.43
CA GLY A 261 0.42 16.25 14.64
C GLY A 261 0.60 17.18 13.43
N PRO A 262 1.84 17.42 12.96
CA PRO A 262 2.10 18.21 11.75
C PRO A 262 1.43 17.70 10.47
N LEU A 263 1.22 16.38 10.35
CA LEU A 263 0.49 15.76 9.23
C LEU A 263 -1.04 15.80 9.37
N GLY A 264 -1.57 16.19 10.53
CA GLY A 264 -3.01 16.18 10.80
C GLY A 264 -3.61 14.78 10.90
N MET A 265 -2.80 13.81 11.35
CA MET A 265 -3.20 12.43 11.57
C MET A 265 -3.89 12.30 12.93
N LYS A 266 -5.21 12.50 12.96
CA LYS A 266 -6.02 12.67 14.18
C LYS A 266 -6.33 11.35 14.90
N ASP A 267 -6.41 10.26 14.15
CA ASP A 267 -6.73 8.93 14.66
C ASP A 267 -5.48 8.02 14.68
N THR A 268 -4.28 8.63 14.75
CA THR A 268 -3.01 7.92 14.89
C THR A 268 -2.33 8.18 16.22
N MET A 269 -2.10 7.11 17.00
CA MET A 269 -1.57 7.19 18.37
C MET A 269 -0.96 5.87 18.84
N TYR A 270 -0.14 5.92 19.88
CA TYR A 270 0.10 4.77 20.75
C TYR A 270 -0.94 4.77 21.87
N ASN A 271 -1.23 3.60 22.47
CA ASN A 271 -2.12 3.46 23.64
C ASN A 271 -3.45 4.24 23.50
N PRO A 272 -4.31 3.89 22.52
CA PRO A 272 -5.56 4.60 22.30
C PRO A 272 -6.49 4.54 23.53
N PRO A 273 -7.16 5.63 23.91
CA PRO A 273 -8.03 5.65 25.09
C PRO A 273 -9.21 4.69 24.95
N ALA A 274 -9.65 4.11 26.07
CA ALA A 274 -10.74 3.12 26.12
C ALA A 274 -12.06 3.58 25.48
N SER A 275 -12.32 4.89 25.40
CA SER A 275 -13.46 5.47 24.68
C SER A 275 -13.46 5.17 23.18
N LEU A 276 -12.30 4.93 22.56
CA LEU A 276 -12.16 4.55 21.17
C LEU A 276 -12.33 3.04 20.91
N LYS A 277 -12.49 2.19 21.93
CA LYS A 277 -12.53 0.72 21.77
C LYS A 277 -13.48 0.25 20.65
N LYS A 278 -14.69 0.81 20.56
CA LYS A 278 -15.66 0.47 19.50
C LYS A 278 -15.32 0.99 18.08
N ARG A 279 -14.34 1.90 17.94
CA ARG A 279 -13.73 2.31 16.65
C ARG A 279 -12.46 1.52 16.32
N ILE A 280 -11.93 0.73 17.27
CA ILE A 280 -10.72 -0.06 17.07
C ILE A 280 -11.09 -1.46 16.60
N ALA A 281 -10.35 -2.03 15.66
CA ALA A 281 -10.49 -3.44 15.32
C ALA A 281 -9.94 -4.32 16.45
N ALA A 282 -10.74 -5.32 16.87
CA ALA A 282 -10.27 -6.33 17.80
C ALA A 282 -9.15 -7.17 17.16
N THR A 283 -8.22 -7.64 17.98
CA THR A 283 -7.15 -8.54 17.55
C THR A 283 -7.41 -9.93 18.15
N GLU A 284 -6.40 -10.57 18.74
CA GLU A 284 -6.46 -11.95 19.16
C GLU A 284 -7.09 -12.15 20.56
N PHE A 285 -7.72 -13.31 20.78
CA PHE A 285 -7.94 -13.83 22.13
C PHE A 285 -6.66 -14.50 22.64
N GLN A 286 -5.94 -13.80 23.50
CA GLN A 286 -4.61 -14.19 23.94
C GLN A 286 -4.66 -14.87 25.32
N ALA A 287 -4.42 -16.19 25.32
CA ALA A 287 -4.39 -17.01 26.53
C ALA A 287 -3.01 -17.03 27.24
N THR A 288 -1.93 -16.65 26.57
CA THR A 288 -0.57 -16.62 27.14
C THR A 288 0.26 -15.48 26.53
N PRO A 289 0.76 -14.53 27.35
CA PRO A 289 0.19 -14.13 28.64
C PRO A 289 -1.34 -13.95 28.55
N ASN A 290 -2.06 -14.27 29.63
CA ASN A 290 -3.51 -14.19 29.64
C ASN A 290 -3.97 -12.72 29.63
N ARG A 291 -4.39 -12.24 28.46
CA ARG A 291 -4.91 -10.88 28.24
C ARG A 291 -6.37 -10.89 27.78
N GLY A 292 -6.98 -12.08 27.63
CA GLY A 292 -8.31 -12.24 27.06
C GLY A 292 -8.38 -11.74 25.61
N LEU A 293 -9.51 -11.18 25.19
CA LEU A 293 -9.64 -10.56 23.87
C LEU A 293 -8.90 -9.21 23.82
N VAL A 294 -7.74 -9.20 23.18
CA VAL A 294 -6.89 -8.01 23.00
C VAL A 294 -7.57 -7.04 22.03
N TRP A 295 -8.12 -5.95 22.60
CA TRP A 295 -8.94 -5.00 21.87
C TRP A 295 -8.85 -3.61 22.50
N GLY A 296 -8.12 -2.71 21.83
CA GLY A 296 -7.75 -1.38 22.33
C GLY A 296 -6.35 -1.29 22.94
N GLU A 297 -5.59 -2.38 22.93
CA GLU A 297 -4.19 -2.48 23.37
C GLU A 297 -3.37 -3.13 22.25
N VAL A 298 -2.06 -2.85 22.21
CA VAL A 298 -1.16 -3.46 21.22
C VAL A 298 -1.16 -5.00 21.34
N HIS A 299 -1.24 -5.66 20.18
CA HIS A 299 -1.24 -7.11 20.03
C HIS A 299 0.11 -7.71 20.43
N ASP A 300 1.20 -7.15 19.90
CA ASP A 300 2.58 -7.56 20.18
C ASP A 300 2.89 -7.52 21.69
N GLU A 301 3.30 -8.67 22.22
CA GLU A 301 3.49 -8.87 23.65
C GLU A 301 4.69 -8.08 24.19
N ASN A 302 5.75 -7.94 23.38
CA ASN A 302 6.93 -7.18 23.78
C ASN A 302 6.62 -5.69 23.88
N ALA A 303 5.92 -5.13 22.88
CA ALA A 303 5.47 -3.74 22.90
C ALA A 303 4.50 -3.49 24.06
N TRP A 304 3.56 -4.40 24.31
CA TRP A 304 2.67 -4.35 25.48
C TRP A 304 3.48 -4.32 26.79
N SER A 305 4.51 -5.16 26.91
CA SER A 305 5.41 -5.19 28.08
C SER A 305 6.36 -3.98 28.20
N LEU A 306 6.43 -3.13 27.18
CA LEU A 306 7.18 -1.86 27.15
C LEU A 306 6.22 -0.67 27.27
N ASP A 307 5.17 -0.82 28.09
CA ASP A 307 4.09 0.15 28.33
C ASP A 307 3.34 0.58 27.06
N GLY A 308 3.26 -0.31 26.07
CA GLY A 308 2.59 -0.10 24.78
C GLY A 308 3.31 0.85 23.82
N VAL A 309 4.51 1.33 24.17
CA VAL A 309 5.30 2.27 23.35
C VAL A 309 6.69 1.69 23.09
N ALA A 310 6.85 1.05 21.93
CA ALA A 310 8.10 0.48 21.48
C ALA A 310 8.40 0.87 20.02
N GLY A 311 9.66 0.73 19.60
CA GLY A 311 10.06 1.09 18.25
C GLY A 311 9.66 0.08 17.16
N HIS A 312 9.26 -1.13 17.53
CA HIS A 312 8.93 -2.20 16.59
C HIS A 312 7.43 -2.40 16.37
N ALA A 313 6.58 -1.99 17.33
CA ALA A 313 5.13 -2.14 17.34
C ALA A 313 4.47 -1.16 18.35
N GLY A 314 3.15 -0.94 18.26
CA GLY A 314 2.38 -0.13 19.22
C GLY A 314 1.61 1.05 18.62
N VAL A 315 1.82 1.38 17.34
CA VAL A 315 1.03 2.42 16.66
C VAL A 315 -0.33 1.87 16.24
N PHE A 316 -1.37 2.64 16.53
CA PHE A 316 -2.73 2.50 16.02
C PHE A 316 -3.00 3.59 14.99
N SER A 317 -3.68 3.28 13.88
CA SER A 317 -4.04 4.27 12.84
C SER A 317 -5.24 3.84 11.97
N THR A 318 -5.79 4.78 11.20
CA THR A 318 -6.73 4.53 10.09
C THR A 318 -5.98 4.46 8.75
N ALA A 319 -6.64 3.96 7.71
CA ALA A 319 -6.05 3.93 6.37
C ALA A 319 -5.81 5.35 5.79
N GLU A 320 -6.71 6.30 6.07
CA GLU A 320 -6.57 7.70 5.62
C GLU A 320 -5.37 8.39 6.29
N ASP A 321 -5.15 8.18 7.58
CA ASP A 321 -4.00 8.77 8.27
C ASP A 321 -2.68 8.18 7.78
N LEU A 322 -2.60 6.85 7.60
CA LEU A 322 -1.42 6.22 6.98
C LEU A 322 -1.17 6.69 5.54
N ALA A 323 -2.23 7.03 4.80
CA ALA A 323 -2.08 7.65 3.49
C ALA A 323 -1.38 9.01 3.59
N LYS A 324 -1.61 9.81 4.64
CA LYS A 324 -0.91 11.10 4.87
C LYS A 324 0.58 10.91 5.17
N LEU A 325 0.92 9.91 5.97
CA LEU A 325 2.32 9.56 6.24
C LEU A 325 3.03 9.10 4.96
N THR A 326 2.44 8.16 4.22
CA THR A 326 3.02 7.64 2.97
C THR A 326 3.07 8.71 1.87
N TYR A 327 2.16 9.69 1.87
CA TYR A 327 2.15 10.80 0.91
C TYR A 327 3.45 11.60 0.90
N ILE A 328 4.11 11.77 2.05
CA ILE A 328 5.35 12.57 2.11
C ILE A 328 6.44 11.98 1.21
N PHE A 329 6.47 10.67 1.02
CA PHE A 329 7.47 9.98 0.21
C PHE A 329 7.26 10.16 -1.30
N ILE A 330 6.02 10.42 -1.75
CA ILE A 330 5.74 10.73 -3.16
C ILE A 330 5.71 12.24 -3.46
N ASN A 331 5.71 13.07 -2.42
CA ASN A 331 5.58 14.53 -2.43
C ASN A 331 6.75 15.23 -1.69
N ASP A 332 7.99 14.78 -1.94
CA ASP A 332 9.23 15.42 -1.51
C ASP A 332 9.31 15.80 -0.01
N GLY A 333 8.78 14.94 0.87
CA GLY A 333 8.76 15.11 2.32
C GLY A 333 7.65 16.02 2.87
N LYS A 334 6.59 16.30 2.08
CA LYS A 334 5.52 17.25 2.43
C LYS A 334 4.11 16.66 2.42
N TYR A 335 3.25 17.24 3.27
CA TYR A 335 1.79 17.12 3.21
C TYR A 335 1.14 18.40 3.72
N GLY A 336 0.08 18.90 3.08
CA GLY A 336 -0.68 20.07 3.56
C GLY A 336 0.15 21.35 3.74
N GLY A 337 1.22 21.51 2.96
CA GLY A 337 2.17 22.63 3.10
C GLY A 337 3.15 22.49 4.27
N LYS A 338 3.03 21.46 5.11
CA LYS A 338 4.02 21.10 6.14
C LYS A 338 5.08 20.18 5.53
N ARG A 339 6.32 20.35 5.97
CA ARG A 339 7.47 19.49 5.65
C ARG A 339 7.84 18.68 6.90
N ILE A 340 7.95 17.36 6.77
CA ILE A 340 8.45 16.48 7.84
C ILE A 340 9.93 16.17 7.63
N LEU A 341 10.32 15.92 6.38
CA LEU A 341 11.70 15.60 5.98
C LEU A 341 12.12 16.38 4.74
N LYS A 342 13.41 16.56 4.51
CA LYS A 342 14.02 17.08 3.27
C LYS A 342 13.96 16.03 2.15
N PRO A 343 13.95 16.43 0.87
CA PRO A 343 13.89 15.47 -0.24
C PRO A 343 15.08 14.52 -0.30
N ALA A 344 16.27 15.00 0.10
CA ALA A 344 17.48 14.16 0.21
C ALA A 344 17.34 13.03 1.24
N THR A 345 16.63 13.29 2.36
CA THR A 345 16.37 12.29 3.39
C THR A 345 15.30 11.30 2.95
N ILE A 346 14.29 11.74 2.20
CA ILE A 346 13.32 10.84 1.54
C ILE A 346 14.03 9.92 0.55
N LYS A 347 14.97 10.44 -0.24
CA LYS A 347 15.81 9.61 -1.14
C LYS A 347 16.59 8.56 -0.34
N LEU A 348 17.28 8.97 0.73
CA LEU A 348 18.07 8.09 1.59
C LEU A 348 17.22 7.02 2.34
N LEU A 349 15.96 7.32 2.66
CA LEU A 349 15.00 6.36 3.22
C LEU A 349 14.57 5.27 2.22
N LEU A 350 14.70 5.52 0.92
CA LEU A 350 14.22 4.66 -0.17
C LEU A 350 15.33 4.07 -1.06
N GLU A 351 16.58 4.52 -0.91
CA GLU A 351 17.76 3.90 -1.52
C GLU A 351 18.04 2.55 -0.88
N ASN A 352 18.28 1.51 -1.69
CA ASN A 352 18.65 0.19 -1.18
C ASN A 352 19.97 0.26 -0.41
N GLN A 353 19.91 0.05 0.91
CA GLN A 353 21.06 0.01 1.81
C GLN A 353 21.63 -1.42 1.93
N ASN A 354 20.92 -2.42 1.40
CA ASN A 354 21.16 -3.85 1.56
C ASN A 354 21.58 -4.55 0.26
N GLU A 355 22.20 -3.86 -0.70
CA GLU A 355 22.66 -4.44 -1.99
C GLU A 355 23.53 -5.72 -1.87
N ARG A 356 24.10 -5.98 -0.68
CA ARG A 356 24.87 -7.19 -0.36
C ARG A 356 24.01 -8.42 -0.02
N PHE A 357 22.70 -8.26 0.13
CA PHE A 357 21.74 -9.28 0.53
C PHE A 357 20.58 -9.34 -0.51
N PRO A 358 20.82 -9.88 -1.72
CA PRO A 358 19.82 -9.87 -2.79
C PRO A 358 18.52 -10.60 -2.37
N GLY A 359 17.39 -9.92 -2.54
CA GLY A 359 16.08 -10.36 -2.07
C GLY A 359 15.63 -9.65 -0.78
N ASP A 360 16.58 -9.32 0.09
CA ASP A 360 16.36 -8.55 1.33
C ASP A 360 16.57 -7.04 1.12
N ASP A 361 16.20 -6.54 -0.07
CA ASP A 361 16.34 -5.13 -0.46
C ASP A 361 15.54 -4.22 0.50
N HIS A 362 16.25 -3.34 1.21
CA HIS A 362 15.68 -2.45 2.23
C HIS A 362 16.26 -1.05 2.12
N GLY A 363 15.40 -0.05 2.32
CA GLY A 363 15.82 1.30 2.66
C GLY A 363 16.17 1.42 4.15
N LEU A 364 16.08 2.64 4.68
CA LEU A 364 16.18 2.85 6.13
C LEU A 364 14.81 2.58 6.78
N GLY A 365 14.52 1.31 7.04
CA GLY A 365 13.28 0.82 7.68
C GLY A 365 12.13 0.50 6.73
N TRP A 366 12.22 0.80 5.43
CA TRP A 366 11.25 0.36 4.42
C TRP A 366 11.73 -0.90 3.70
N GLU A 367 10.82 -1.85 3.45
CA GLU A 367 11.04 -2.98 2.54
C GLU A 367 10.93 -2.46 1.08
N LEU A 368 11.83 -2.86 0.17
CA LEU A 368 11.84 -2.45 -1.24
C LEU A 368 11.53 -3.63 -2.16
N GLY A 369 10.74 -3.39 -3.22
CA GLY A 369 10.55 -4.35 -4.33
C GLY A 369 9.92 -5.71 -3.99
N GLN A 370 9.33 -5.88 -2.81
CA GLN A 370 8.92 -7.18 -2.28
C GLN A 370 7.67 -7.77 -2.97
N GLY A 371 7.89 -8.51 -4.07
CA GLY A 371 6.85 -9.13 -4.89
C GLY A 371 5.82 -9.99 -4.13
N TRP A 372 6.24 -10.66 -3.05
CA TRP A 372 5.39 -11.53 -2.24
C TRP A 372 4.22 -10.84 -1.51
N TYR A 373 4.18 -9.50 -1.47
CA TYR A 373 2.97 -8.74 -1.12
C TYR A 373 2.70 -7.51 -1.99
N MET A 374 3.70 -6.97 -2.68
CA MET A 374 3.53 -5.86 -3.63
C MET A 374 3.05 -6.33 -5.03
N ASP A 375 3.31 -7.58 -5.39
CA ASP A 375 2.97 -8.21 -6.68
C ASP A 375 3.22 -7.26 -7.87
N ALA A 376 2.24 -6.99 -8.74
CA ALA A 376 2.42 -6.14 -9.92
C ALA A 376 2.74 -4.65 -9.64
N LEU A 377 2.78 -4.20 -8.37
CA LEU A 377 3.35 -2.91 -7.97
C LEU A 377 4.86 -2.97 -7.65
N SER A 378 5.51 -4.15 -7.62
CA SER A 378 6.95 -4.31 -7.35
C SER A 378 7.85 -3.88 -8.52
N GLU A 379 8.00 -2.57 -8.70
CA GLU A 379 8.92 -1.98 -9.70
C GLU A 379 10.38 -2.01 -9.23
N GLY A 380 10.96 -3.20 -9.07
CA GLY A 380 12.30 -3.36 -8.50
C GLY A 380 12.44 -2.59 -7.18
N THR A 381 13.60 -1.97 -6.94
CA THR A 381 13.84 -1.17 -5.72
C THR A 381 13.15 0.20 -5.69
N TYR A 382 12.32 0.57 -6.69
CA TYR A 382 11.64 1.87 -6.72
C TYR A 382 10.35 1.90 -5.89
N SER A 383 9.62 0.78 -5.88
CA SER A 383 8.45 0.62 -5.03
C SER A 383 8.86 0.15 -3.63
N PHE A 384 8.17 0.66 -2.63
CA PHE A 384 8.48 0.38 -1.23
C PHE A 384 7.21 0.11 -0.42
N GLY A 385 7.36 -0.48 0.77
CA GLY A 385 6.24 -0.75 1.65
C GLY A 385 6.66 -1.39 2.96
N HIS A 386 5.66 -1.78 3.75
CA HIS A 386 5.88 -2.57 4.94
C HIS A 386 4.62 -3.39 5.27
N THR A 387 4.77 -4.59 5.80
CA THR A 387 3.65 -5.41 6.32
C THR A 387 3.54 -5.38 7.86
N GLY A 388 2.37 -5.71 8.41
CA GLY A 388 2.14 -5.90 9.84
C GLY A 388 1.51 -7.25 10.17
N TYR A 389 1.88 -7.82 11.33
CA TYR A 389 1.44 -9.16 11.76
C TYR A 389 -0.08 -9.28 11.93
N THR A 390 -0.75 -8.20 12.33
CA THR A 390 -2.22 -8.09 12.43
C THR A 390 -2.93 -8.24 11.08
N GLY A 391 -2.18 -8.26 9.97
CA GLY A 391 -2.66 -8.43 8.60
C GLY A 391 -2.70 -7.14 7.79
N THR A 392 -2.10 -6.06 8.31
CA THR A 392 -1.97 -4.75 7.65
C THR A 392 -0.85 -4.74 6.60
N SER A 393 -0.93 -3.87 5.60
CA SER A 393 0.14 -3.67 4.61
C SER A 393 0.04 -2.30 3.91
N ILE A 394 1.20 -1.72 3.62
CA ILE A 394 1.38 -0.52 2.80
C ILE A 394 2.20 -0.91 1.56
N VAL A 395 1.78 -0.46 0.39
CA VAL A 395 2.58 -0.47 -0.86
C VAL A 395 2.51 0.92 -1.48
N VAL A 396 3.66 1.45 -1.90
CA VAL A 396 3.78 2.74 -2.60
C VAL A 396 4.62 2.55 -3.85
N SER A 397 4.11 3.01 -5.00
CA SER A 397 4.89 3.17 -6.24
C SER A 397 5.12 4.67 -6.48
N PRO A 398 6.33 5.20 -6.23
CA PRO A 398 6.65 6.61 -6.43
C PRO A 398 6.64 7.04 -7.90
N ASN A 399 7.00 6.14 -8.81
CA ASN A 399 6.98 6.37 -10.26
C ASN A 399 5.55 6.62 -10.75
N ASN A 400 4.58 5.89 -10.19
CA ASN A 400 3.17 6.02 -10.54
C ASN A 400 2.38 6.98 -9.64
N LYS A 401 3.03 7.53 -8.60
CA LYS A 401 2.43 8.36 -7.53
C LYS A 401 1.26 7.68 -6.84
N THR A 402 1.34 6.36 -6.68
CA THR A 402 0.26 5.49 -6.18
C THR A 402 0.55 5.02 -4.76
N ILE A 403 -0.47 5.07 -3.90
CA ILE A 403 -0.49 4.55 -2.54
C ILE A 403 -1.60 3.50 -2.47
N ALA A 404 -1.26 2.30 -2.02
CA ALA A 404 -2.19 1.20 -1.78
C ALA A 404 -2.02 0.73 -0.33
N ILE A 405 -3.09 0.78 0.46
CA ILE A 405 -3.10 0.41 1.87
C ILE A 405 -4.24 -0.59 2.09
N LEU A 406 -3.91 -1.72 2.70
CA LEU A 406 -4.88 -2.73 3.12
C LEU A 406 -4.69 -2.95 4.62
N LEU A 407 -5.67 -2.57 5.42
CA LEU A 407 -5.70 -2.83 6.86
C LEU A 407 -6.70 -3.93 7.14
N THR A 408 -6.33 -4.92 7.95
CA THR A 408 -7.19 -6.07 8.28
C THR A 408 -7.01 -6.44 9.75
N ASN A 409 -7.94 -7.22 10.29
CA ASN A 409 -7.84 -7.83 11.62
C ASN A 409 -7.64 -9.36 11.53
N ARG A 410 -6.73 -9.81 10.67
CA ARG A 410 -6.44 -11.23 10.39
C ARG A 410 -6.14 -12.08 11.62
N VAL A 411 -5.63 -11.51 12.70
CA VAL A 411 -5.38 -12.23 13.97
C VAL A 411 -6.61 -12.34 14.87
N HIS A 412 -7.77 -11.85 14.44
CA HIS A 412 -9.02 -11.96 15.19
C HIS A 412 -9.80 -13.23 14.83
N PRO A 413 -10.12 -14.12 15.78
CA PRO A 413 -9.74 -14.13 17.20
C PRO A 413 -8.47 -14.94 17.50
N SER A 414 -7.77 -15.46 16.48
CA SER A 414 -6.59 -16.32 16.65
C SER A 414 -5.48 -15.95 15.66
N ARG A 415 -4.22 -15.98 16.11
CA ARG A 415 -3.06 -15.92 15.19
C ARG A 415 -2.89 -17.18 14.35
N ASN A 416 -3.69 -18.23 14.55
CA ASN A 416 -3.65 -19.47 13.78
C ASN A 416 -4.72 -19.47 12.66
N THR A 417 -4.55 -18.62 11.65
CA THR A 417 -5.33 -18.63 10.39
C THR A 417 -4.39 -18.68 9.18
N VAL A 418 -4.94 -18.88 7.99
CA VAL A 418 -4.18 -18.91 6.73
C VAL A 418 -3.47 -17.57 6.44
N SER A 419 -2.49 -17.59 5.53
CA SER A 419 -1.70 -16.40 5.21
C SER A 419 -2.51 -15.33 4.48
N THR A 420 -2.43 -14.07 4.93
CA THR A 420 -2.97 -12.90 4.22
C THR A 420 -2.14 -12.46 3.02
N ASN A 421 -0.95 -13.02 2.79
CA ASN A 421 -0.07 -12.56 1.69
C ASN A 421 -0.74 -12.69 0.32
N GLN A 422 -1.51 -13.75 0.08
CA GLN A 422 -2.26 -13.88 -1.18
C GLN A 422 -3.28 -12.76 -1.36
N THR A 423 -4.00 -12.38 -0.29
CA THR A 423 -4.94 -11.24 -0.33
C THR A 423 -4.21 -9.91 -0.57
N ARG A 424 -3.03 -9.72 0.03
CA ARG A 424 -2.18 -8.53 -0.19
C ARG A 424 -1.72 -8.43 -1.65
N ARG A 425 -1.18 -9.52 -2.20
CA ARG A 425 -0.76 -9.63 -3.60
C ARG A 425 -1.91 -9.32 -4.56
N LEU A 426 -3.07 -9.98 -4.38
CA LEU A 426 -4.23 -9.78 -5.23
C LEU A 426 -4.79 -8.35 -5.14
N PHE A 427 -4.77 -7.72 -3.96
CA PHE A 427 -5.10 -6.30 -3.81
C PHE A 427 -4.12 -5.40 -4.59
N ALA A 428 -2.82 -5.57 -4.38
CA ALA A 428 -1.79 -4.78 -5.06
C ALA A 428 -1.82 -4.96 -6.59
N ARG A 429 -2.04 -6.20 -7.06
CA ARG A 429 -2.25 -6.55 -8.48
C ARG A 429 -3.37 -5.74 -9.13
N GLN A 430 -4.53 -5.67 -8.51
CA GLN A 430 -5.67 -4.90 -9.04
C GLN A 430 -5.42 -3.39 -9.02
N VAL A 431 -4.65 -2.89 -8.04
CA VAL A 431 -4.22 -1.48 -8.04
C VAL A 431 -3.22 -1.18 -9.17
N ALA A 432 -2.29 -2.09 -9.45
CA ALA A 432 -1.40 -1.96 -10.60
C ALA A 432 -2.17 -2.05 -11.92
N ASP A 433 -3.14 -2.97 -12.02
CA ASP A 433 -3.92 -3.16 -13.25
C ASP A 433 -4.86 -1.98 -13.54
N ALA A 434 -5.33 -1.30 -12.50
CA ALA A 434 -6.04 -0.04 -12.64
C ALA A 434 -5.20 1.07 -13.29
N ILE A 435 -3.88 0.91 -13.46
CA ILE A 435 -3.01 1.91 -14.10
C ILE A 435 -2.74 1.52 -15.57
N PRO A 436 -3.24 2.30 -16.55
CA PRO A 436 -3.10 1.98 -17.98
C PRO A 436 -1.65 1.91 -18.46
N VAL A 437 -1.37 1.17 -19.53
CA VAL A 437 -0.04 1.13 -20.19
C VAL A 437 -0.16 1.93 -21.48
N SER A 438 0.76 2.88 -21.74
CA SER A 438 0.61 3.75 -22.91
C SER A 438 0.78 2.99 -24.23
N ILE A 439 -0.32 2.65 -24.90
CA ILE A 439 -0.28 1.97 -26.20
C ILE A 439 0.05 2.98 -27.31
N PRO A 440 1.12 2.75 -28.11
CA PRO A 440 1.49 3.63 -29.22
C PRO A 440 0.33 3.85 -30.20
N GLY A 441 0.17 5.09 -30.66
CA GLY A 441 -0.89 5.47 -31.61
C GLY A 441 -2.30 5.57 -31.03
N LYS A 442 -2.54 5.18 -29.77
CA LYS A 442 -3.88 4.89 -29.20
C LYS A 442 -4.60 3.75 -29.92
N ASP A 443 -3.83 2.83 -30.52
CA ASP A 443 -4.34 1.57 -31.02
C ASP A 443 -4.79 0.65 -29.85
N SER A 444 -5.38 -0.49 -30.19
CA SER A 444 -5.59 -1.58 -29.24
C SER A 444 -4.44 -2.61 -29.31
N ALA A 445 -4.01 -3.10 -28.16
CA ALA A 445 -3.02 -4.17 -28.03
C ALA A 445 -3.61 -5.41 -27.36
N TRP A 446 -3.18 -6.60 -27.80
CA TRP A 446 -3.48 -7.85 -27.12
C TRP A 446 -2.71 -7.91 -25.81
N PHE A 447 -3.38 -8.28 -24.73
CA PHE A 447 -2.81 -8.41 -23.40
C PHE A 447 -3.07 -9.81 -22.84
N ALA A 448 -1.99 -10.45 -22.39
CA ALA A 448 -2.04 -11.81 -21.87
C ALA A 448 -2.81 -11.92 -20.54
N GLY A 449 -2.85 -10.87 -19.72
CA GLY A 449 -3.45 -10.91 -18.38
C GLY A 449 -2.43 -11.04 -17.25
N TYR A 450 -2.98 -11.21 -16.05
CA TYR A 450 -2.27 -11.54 -14.81
C TYR A 450 -2.85 -12.85 -14.26
N GLY A 451 -2.09 -13.55 -13.43
CA GLY A 451 -2.55 -14.70 -12.67
C GLY A 451 -1.39 -15.61 -12.27
N ASP A 452 -1.56 -16.32 -11.17
CA ASP A 452 -0.61 -17.34 -10.72
C ASP A 452 -0.86 -18.62 -11.56
N GLN A 453 0.20 -19.30 -11.99
CA GLN A 453 0.17 -20.54 -12.79
C GLN A 453 -0.65 -20.42 -14.09
N VAL A 454 -0.55 -19.26 -14.76
CA VAL A 454 -1.21 -19.00 -16.04
C VAL A 454 -0.43 -19.66 -17.18
N ASN A 455 -1.14 -20.17 -18.17
CA ASN A 455 -0.58 -20.61 -19.46
C ASN A 455 -1.58 -20.22 -20.56
N ARG A 456 -1.54 -18.96 -21.03
CA ARG A 456 -2.52 -18.39 -21.97
C ARG A 456 -1.99 -18.31 -23.38
N VAL A 457 -2.81 -18.75 -24.33
CA VAL A 457 -2.44 -18.90 -25.74
C VAL A 457 -3.25 -18.00 -26.66
N MET A 458 -2.58 -17.43 -27.65
CA MET A 458 -3.19 -16.78 -28.81
C MET A 458 -2.58 -17.40 -30.08
N GLU A 459 -3.36 -18.22 -30.79
CA GLU A 459 -2.91 -19.09 -31.91
C GLU A 459 -3.49 -18.62 -33.25
N ALA A 460 -2.67 -18.64 -34.30
CA ALA A 460 -3.03 -18.37 -35.68
C ALA A 460 -2.60 -19.54 -36.60
N PRO A 461 -3.46 -19.96 -37.55
CA PRO A 461 -3.08 -20.92 -38.57
C PRO A 461 -2.19 -20.24 -39.62
N LEU A 462 -1.26 -21.00 -40.20
CA LEU A 462 -0.35 -20.54 -41.25
C LEU A 462 -0.61 -21.30 -42.56
N ASN A 463 -0.40 -20.62 -43.68
CA ASN A 463 -0.39 -21.22 -45.02
C ASN A 463 0.60 -20.41 -45.88
N LEU A 464 1.88 -20.78 -45.81
CA LEU A 464 2.97 -19.98 -46.32
C LEU A 464 3.55 -20.58 -47.60
N LYS A 465 3.73 -19.74 -48.63
CA LYS A 465 4.35 -20.15 -49.91
C LYS A 465 5.88 -20.04 -49.89
N LYS A 466 6.42 -19.31 -48.91
CA LYS A 466 7.83 -19.00 -48.66
C LYS A 466 7.98 -18.59 -47.19
N ASP A 467 9.21 -18.51 -46.71
CA ASP A 467 9.49 -17.98 -45.38
C ASP A 467 8.96 -16.54 -45.28
N ALA A 468 8.34 -16.21 -44.16
CA ALA A 468 7.63 -14.96 -43.95
C ALA A 468 8.09 -14.26 -42.68
N LYS A 469 8.14 -12.93 -42.68
CA LYS A 469 8.59 -12.14 -41.54
C LYS A 469 7.40 -11.79 -40.65
N LEU A 470 7.40 -12.33 -39.42
CA LEU A 470 6.53 -11.88 -38.35
C LEU A 470 7.11 -10.60 -37.75
N THR A 471 6.31 -9.54 -37.69
CA THR A 471 6.66 -8.27 -37.04
C THR A 471 5.57 -7.89 -36.04
N PHE A 472 5.96 -7.48 -34.83
CA PHE A 472 5.03 -6.95 -33.83
C PHE A 472 5.74 -5.92 -32.94
N SER A 473 4.97 -5.01 -32.34
CA SER A 473 5.43 -4.20 -31.21
C SER A 473 5.03 -4.89 -29.91
N THR A 474 5.83 -4.77 -28.86
CA THR A 474 5.55 -5.41 -27.57
C THR A 474 6.00 -4.56 -26.39
N TRP A 475 5.27 -4.69 -25.28
CA TRP A 475 5.64 -4.19 -23.98
C TRP A 475 5.39 -5.32 -22.98
N TYR A 476 6.30 -5.50 -22.03
CA TYR A 476 6.16 -6.49 -20.96
C TYR A 476 6.89 -6.05 -19.70
N MET A 477 6.38 -6.52 -18.57
CA MET A 477 7.04 -6.50 -17.27
C MET A 477 6.59 -7.79 -16.57
N THR A 478 7.51 -8.71 -16.33
CA THR A 478 7.25 -10.07 -15.84
C THR A 478 8.32 -10.44 -14.80
N GLU A 479 8.09 -11.46 -13.98
CA GLU A 479 9.14 -11.93 -13.07
C GLU A 479 10.32 -12.50 -13.88
N PHE A 480 11.53 -11.94 -13.68
CA PHE A 480 12.70 -12.27 -14.48
C PHE A 480 13.18 -13.70 -14.22
N GLY A 481 13.16 -14.54 -15.27
CA GLY A 481 13.57 -15.94 -15.20
C GLY A 481 12.50 -16.90 -14.69
N TRP A 482 11.29 -16.42 -14.37
CA TRP A 482 10.18 -17.22 -13.85
C TRP A 482 8.92 -17.10 -14.71
N ASP A 483 8.56 -15.87 -15.11
CA ASP A 483 7.48 -15.59 -16.06
C ASP A 483 8.04 -15.46 -17.49
N PHE A 484 7.35 -16.03 -18.48
CA PHE A 484 7.83 -16.08 -19.86
C PHE A 484 6.76 -15.77 -20.91
N GLY A 485 7.07 -14.81 -21.80
CA GLY A 485 6.36 -14.55 -23.05
C GLY A 485 7.06 -15.21 -24.24
N ASN A 486 6.43 -16.20 -24.85
CA ASN A 486 7.01 -17.01 -25.92
C ASN A 486 6.32 -16.81 -27.27
N VAL A 487 7.10 -16.80 -28.34
CA VAL A 487 6.61 -16.96 -29.72
C VAL A 487 7.00 -18.35 -30.20
N GLU A 488 6.02 -19.17 -30.56
CA GLU A 488 6.20 -20.58 -30.90
C GLU A 488 5.53 -20.91 -32.25
N ILE A 489 6.13 -21.83 -33.02
CA ILE A 489 5.56 -22.36 -34.27
C ILE A 489 5.31 -23.86 -34.17
N PHE A 490 4.30 -24.35 -34.89
CA PHE A 490 4.10 -25.79 -35.08
C PHE A 490 4.68 -26.19 -36.44
N GLN A 491 5.64 -27.11 -36.44
CA GLN A 491 6.39 -27.53 -37.63
C GLN A 491 6.83 -28.98 -37.44
N ASN A 492 6.57 -29.84 -38.44
CA ASN A 492 6.92 -31.27 -38.42
C ASN A 492 6.35 -32.00 -37.18
N GLY A 493 5.08 -31.73 -36.85
CA GLY A 493 4.36 -32.41 -35.76
C GLY A 493 4.67 -31.94 -34.33
N ALA A 494 5.51 -30.91 -34.15
CA ALA A 494 5.89 -30.42 -32.83
C ALA A 494 5.91 -28.89 -32.73
N TRP A 495 5.68 -28.36 -31.51
CA TRP A 495 5.87 -26.95 -31.20
C TRP A 495 7.35 -26.62 -30.97
N LYS A 496 7.83 -25.52 -31.55
CA LYS A 496 9.19 -25.00 -31.41
C LYS A 496 9.16 -23.53 -31.01
N LYS A 497 9.92 -23.18 -29.95
CA LYS A 497 10.10 -21.80 -29.48
C LYS A 497 11.07 -21.05 -30.39
N LEU A 498 10.66 -19.88 -30.88
CA LEU A 498 11.48 -18.97 -31.70
C LEU A 498 11.97 -17.74 -30.91
N THR A 499 11.20 -17.31 -29.91
CA THR A 499 11.54 -16.15 -29.06
C THR A 499 11.04 -16.41 -27.66
N GLU A 500 11.79 -15.93 -26.68
CA GLU A 500 11.47 -15.92 -25.25
C GLU A 500 11.71 -14.51 -24.71
N LEU A 501 10.77 -14.00 -23.93
CA LEU A 501 10.81 -12.69 -23.28
C LEU A 501 10.54 -12.88 -21.79
N THR A 502 11.33 -12.25 -20.93
CA THR A 502 11.19 -12.28 -19.47
C THR A 502 11.81 -11.01 -18.86
N GLY A 503 11.39 -10.63 -17.66
CA GLY A 503 11.80 -9.37 -17.01
C GLY A 503 11.04 -8.17 -17.56
N THR A 504 11.71 -7.03 -17.71
CA THR A 504 11.07 -5.74 -18.05
C THR A 504 11.60 -5.16 -19.36
N SER A 505 10.69 -4.87 -20.29
CA SER A 505 10.97 -4.15 -21.54
C SER A 505 11.31 -2.67 -21.33
N ASN A 506 12.14 -2.09 -22.19
CA ASN A 506 12.41 -0.65 -22.17
C ASN A 506 11.35 0.13 -22.96
N GLY A 507 10.11 0.11 -22.45
CA GLY A 507 8.97 0.64 -23.17
C GLY A 507 8.53 -0.27 -24.32
N TRP A 508 7.96 0.31 -25.38
CA TRP A 508 7.45 -0.48 -26.51
C TRP A 508 8.56 -0.80 -27.52
N GLU A 509 8.92 -2.07 -27.60
CA GLU A 509 9.97 -2.59 -28.47
C GLU A 509 9.37 -3.22 -29.73
N LYS A 510 10.01 -3.03 -30.89
CA LYS A 510 9.68 -3.80 -32.10
C LYS A 510 10.45 -5.12 -32.09
N LYS A 511 9.78 -6.23 -32.40
CA LYS A 511 10.38 -7.54 -32.61
C LYS A 511 10.10 -8.00 -34.04
N GLU A 512 11.10 -8.61 -34.66
CA GLU A 512 10.98 -9.29 -35.95
C GLU A 512 11.48 -10.73 -35.81
N VAL A 513 10.73 -11.68 -36.35
CA VAL A 513 11.02 -13.13 -36.28
C VAL A 513 10.74 -13.74 -37.65
N ILE A 514 11.64 -14.59 -38.14
CA ILE A 514 11.43 -15.32 -39.41
C ILE A 514 10.63 -16.59 -39.12
N ILE A 515 9.52 -16.75 -39.85
CA ILE A 515 8.64 -17.92 -39.78
C ILE A 515 8.93 -18.80 -41.01
N PRO A 516 9.42 -20.05 -40.83
CA PRO A 516 9.66 -20.97 -41.93
C PRO A 516 8.39 -21.29 -42.72
N LYS A 517 8.53 -21.50 -44.04
CA LYS A 517 7.40 -21.79 -44.95
C LYS A 517 6.60 -23.05 -44.60
N ASP A 518 7.23 -24.00 -43.91
CA ASP A 518 6.67 -25.29 -43.49
C ASP A 518 6.09 -25.24 -42.06
N ALA A 519 6.03 -24.07 -41.43
CA ALA A 519 5.26 -23.87 -40.22
C ALA A 519 3.76 -23.86 -40.52
N GLU A 520 3.01 -24.73 -39.85
CA GLU A 520 1.56 -24.91 -40.01
C GLU A 520 0.75 -23.97 -39.09
N LYS A 521 1.35 -23.58 -37.96
CA LYS A 521 0.73 -22.70 -36.95
C LYS A 521 1.77 -21.79 -36.30
N LEU A 522 1.29 -20.67 -35.78
CA LEU A 522 2.03 -19.71 -34.94
C LEU A 522 1.22 -19.45 -33.68
N ARG A 523 1.87 -19.34 -32.52
CA ARG A 523 1.21 -18.87 -31.29
C ARG A 523 2.07 -17.97 -30.45
N PHE A 524 1.41 -17.07 -29.72
CA PHE A 524 1.96 -16.35 -28.58
C PHE A 524 1.51 -17.09 -27.32
N VAL A 525 2.43 -17.36 -26.40
CA VAL A 525 2.16 -18.10 -25.16
C VAL A 525 2.72 -17.32 -23.98
N TYR A 526 1.87 -16.94 -23.03
CA TYR A 526 2.29 -16.34 -21.77
C TYR A 526 2.18 -17.34 -20.64
N LYS A 527 3.27 -17.56 -19.92
CA LYS A 527 3.37 -18.49 -18.79
C LYS A 527 3.84 -17.76 -17.53
N THR A 528 3.24 -18.09 -16.39
CA THR A 528 3.63 -17.55 -15.08
C THR A 528 3.80 -18.64 -14.03
N ASP A 529 4.51 -18.29 -12.96
CA ASP A 529 4.72 -19.16 -11.79
C ASP A 529 3.66 -18.88 -10.67
N THR A 530 3.89 -19.33 -9.43
CA THR A 530 3.04 -19.01 -8.26
C THR A 530 3.35 -17.68 -7.54
N ALA A 531 4.53 -17.09 -7.71
CA ALA A 531 5.18 -16.26 -6.69
C ALA A 531 4.94 -14.75 -6.84
N THR A 532 5.38 -14.12 -7.92
CA THR A 532 5.21 -12.68 -8.15
C THR A 532 4.77 -12.46 -9.59
N ASN A 533 3.66 -11.75 -9.79
CA ASN A 533 3.32 -11.33 -11.15
C ASN A 533 3.87 -9.93 -11.40
N GLY A 534 4.52 -9.76 -12.55
CA GLY A 534 4.72 -8.42 -13.10
C GLY A 534 3.41 -7.84 -13.66
N ARG A 535 3.53 -6.95 -14.66
CA ARG A 535 2.39 -6.38 -15.39
C ARG A 535 2.00 -7.13 -16.66
N GLY A 536 2.45 -8.37 -16.80
CA GLY A 536 2.12 -9.25 -17.91
C GLY A 536 2.76 -8.83 -19.24
N TRP A 537 2.20 -9.33 -20.33
CA TRP A 537 2.73 -9.17 -21.68
C TRP A 537 1.69 -8.60 -22.66
N TYR A 538 2.08 -7.55 -23.38
CA TYR A 538 1.31 -6.90 -24.43
C TYR A 538 1.93 -7.12 -25.82
N VAL A 539 1.10 -7.39 -26.82
CA VAL A 539 1.46 -7.55 -28.24
C VAL A 539 0.57 -6.65 -29.10
N LEU A 540 1.18 -5.71 -29.81
CA LEU A 540 0.53 -4.73 -30.67
C LEU A 540 0.84 -4.99 -32.14
N ASN A 541 -0.20 -4.92 -32.98
CA ASN A 541 -0.12 -5.00 -34.45
C ASN A 541 0.73 -6.17 -35.00
N PRO A 542 0.49 -7.44 -34.58
CA PRO A 542 1.19 -8.59 -35.15
C PRO A 542 0.84 -8.77 -36.63
N LYS A 543 1.88 -8.80 -37.48
CA LYS A 543 1.77 -8.89 -38.94
C LYS A 543 2.75 -9.91 -39.51
N LEU A 544 2.35 -10.58 -40.58
CA LEU A 544 3.17 -11.53 -41.33
C LEU A 544 3.31 -11.04 -42.78
N ASP A 545 4.54 -10.74 -43.22
CA ASP A 545 4.81 -10.12 -44.53
C ASP A 545 3.93 -8.88 -44.81
N SER A 546 3.70 -8.06 -43.78
CA SER A 546 2.79 -6.88 -43.73
C SER A 546 1.29 -7.15 -43.58
N SER A 547 0.82 -8.39 -43.73
CA SER A 547 -0.59 -8.76 -43.53
C SER A 547 -0.90 -8.90 -42.04
N VAL A 548 -2.00 -8.33 -41.55
CA VAL A 548 -2.41 -8.49 -40.13
C VAL A 548 -2.73 -9.96 -39.84
N LEU A 549 -2.13 -10.47 -38.76
CA LEU A 549 -2.31 -11.85 -38.32
C LEU A 549 -3.74 -12.05 -37.78
N LYS A 550 -4.40 -13.14 -38.20
CA LYS A 550 -5.73 -13.52 -37.72
C LYS A 550 -5.62 -14.74 -36.81
N PHE A 551 -6.14 -14.62 -35.59
CA PHE A 551 -6.10 -15.69 -34.59
C PHE A 551 -7.36 -16.56 -34.68
N SER A 552 -7.17 -17.88 -34.57
CA SER A 552 -8.24 -18.89 -34.57
C SER A 552 -8.62 -19.37 -33.16
N SER A 553 -7.70 -19.21 -32.21
CA SER A 553 -7.97 -19.35 -30.77
C SER A 553 -7.29 -18.21 -30.04
N ASN A 554 -7.96 -17.64 -29.03
CA ASN A 554 -7.45 -16.49 -28.32
C ASN A 554 -7.98 -16.41 -26.89
N GLU A 555 -7.08 -16.56 -25.93
CA GLU A 555 -7.33 -16.43 -24.48
C GLU A 555 -6.86 -15.07 -23.93
N TRP A 556 -6.37 -14.18 -24.81
CA TRP A 556 -5.86 -12.85 -24.47
C TRP A 556 -6.94 -11.80 -24.71
N GLU A 557 -6.94 -10.74 -23.87
CA GLU A 557 -7.91 -9.65 -24.01
C GLU A 557 -7.36 -8.50 -24.86
N LEU A 558 -8.24 -7.77 -25.53
CA LEU A 558 -7.86 -6.60 -26.34
C LEU A 558 -8.05 -5.32 -25.52
N ARG A 559 -6.94 -4.66 -25.15
CA ARG A 559 -6.94 -3.42 -24.36
C ARG A 559 -6.65 -2.20 -25.23
N ASN A 560 -7.23 -1.06 -24.86
CA ASN A 560 -7.12 0.23 -25.58
C ASN A 560 -6.88 1.42 -24.65
N TYR A 561 -6.36 1.16 -23.43
CA TYR A 561 -6.15 2.15 -22.36
C TYR A 561 -4.72 2.15 -21.83
#